data_AF-A0AAV1CH44-F1
#
_entry.id   AF-A0AAV1CH44-F1
#
_cell.length_a   1.000
_cell.length_b   1.000
_cell.length_c   1.000
_cell.angle_alpha   90.00
_cell.angle_beta   90.00
_cell.angle_gamma   90.00
#
_symmetry.space_group_name_H-M   'P 1'
#
loop_
_entity.id
_entity.type
_entity.pdbx_description
1 polymer ?
#
loop_
_entity_poly.entity_id
_entity_poly.type
_entity_poly.pdbx_seq_one_letter_code
_entity_poly.pdbx_strand_id
1 'polypeptide(L)'
;MDAVSMKSSDQRTRRSANFTPSLWKEYLLRLERQVSTYDFKKEEFCEQEREHERLKEVVRMMLTEPGVGSGPQTLDLIDIIERLGLFYHFECEIQALMLTSKLEHGDEYDDHDLHKVALRFRLLRQLGHYVSCDVFNKFKDQEGNFKESLVTDVRGLLGLFEAAHYRVHEEDILGEALNFTTSQLVSMLPNLDHFWTPRVKQALEVPIQKTLNRIGARRFISLYEEDTSHNAVLLKFAKLDFNILQRLHQKELLNEAKWWNSLNAAENFPFARDRLVECSFWTLGVYFEPKYSEARQSLAKVIAMVSIVDDIYDSYGFLDELLLFMDSIERWHISALDQLPSYMGQCYRALLNVYNEIEERLAKEGKSDLINYAISSVRTCYI
;
A
#
# COMPACT_ATOMS: atom_id res chain seq x y z
N MET A 1 40.69 -29.87 -51.35
CA MET A 1 40.35 -28.51 -51.80
C MET A 1 38.94 -28.60 -52.36
N ASP A 2 37.87 -28.14 -51.73
CA ASP A 2 37.75 -27.16 -50.66
C ASP A 2 36.53 -27.49 -49.78
N ALA A 3 36.72 -27.42 -48.47
CA ALA A 3 35.64 -27.44 -47.50
C ALA A 3 35.07 -26.02 -47.41
N VAL A 4 33.86 -25.82 -47.90
CA VAL A 4 33.10 -24.58 -47.67
C VAL A 4 32.66 -24.59 -46.20
N SER A 5 33.39 -23.81 -45.41
CA SER A 5 33.03 -23.43 -44.05
C SER A 5 31.72 -22.63 -44.08
N MET A 6 30.60 -23.25 -43.67
CA MET A 6 29.40 -22.50 -43.30
C MET A 6 29.61 -21.87 -41.92
N LYS A 7 30.22 -20.68 -41.90
CA LYS A 7 30.01 -19.71 -40.82
C LYS A 7 28.67 -19.01 -41.08
N SER A 8 27.60 -19.43 -40.41
CA SER A 8 26.42 -18.58 -40.21
C SER A 8 26.41 -18.08 -38.77
N SER A 9 27.31 -17.14 -38.46
CA SER A 9 27.13 -16.27 -37.29
C SER A 9 26.09 -15.22 -37.66
N ASP A 10 24.82 -15.54 -37.43
CA ASP A 10 23.79 -14.51 -37.39
C ASP A 10 24.01 -13.73 -36.07
N GLN A 11 24.89 -12.73 -36.10
CA GLN A 11 25.12 -11.83 -34.96
C GLN A 11 23.91 -10.90 -34.83
N ARG A 12 22.79 -11.46 -34.39
CA ARG A 12 21.60 -10.67 -34.04
C ARG A 12 21.98 -9.76 -32.89
N THR A 13 21.96 -8.45 -33.13
CA THR A 13 22.23 -7.45 -32.10
C THR A 13 21.00 -7.35 -31.21
N ARG A 14 21.17 -7.56 -29.91
CA ARG A 14 20.08 -7.40 -28.94
C ARG A 14 19.80 -5.93 -28.67
N ARG A 15 18.52 -5.61 -28.46
CA ARG A 15 18.11 -4.28 -27.99
C ARG A 15 18.47 -4.15 -26.51
N SER A 16 18.59 -2.91 -26.04
CA SER A 16 18.80 -2.57 -24.64
C SER A 16 18.09 -1.26 -24.37
N ALA A 17 17.34 -1.19 -23.27
CA ALA A 17 16.69 0.03 -22.81
C ALA A 17 17.61 0.96 -22.00
N ASN A 18 18.86 0.55 -21.74
CA ASN A 18 19.85 1.31 -20.97
C ASN A 18 19.35 1.74 -19.59
N PHE A 19 18.78 0.79 -18.84
CA PHE A 19 18.27 1.06 -17.49
C PHE A 19 19.38 1.53 -16.54
N THR A 20 19.02 2.44 -15.63
CA THR A 20 19.94 2.89 -14.59
C THR A 20 20.10 1.83 -13.50
N PRO A 21 21.30 1.70 -12.90
CA PRO A 21 21.54 0.78 -11.78
C PRO A 21 20.67 1.09 -10.56
N SER A 22 20.53 0.11 -9.66
CA SER A 22 19.86 0.31 -8.37
C SER A 22 20.55 1.40 -7.54
N LEU A 23 19.74 2.30 -6.97
CA LEU A 23 20.22 3.39 -6.09
C LEU A 23 20.52 2.90 -4.66
N TRP A 24 20.14 1.67 -4.32
CA TRP A 24 20.02 1.22 -2.93
C TRP A 24 21.16 0.35 -2.42
N LYS A 25 22.20 0.11 -3.23
CA LYS A 25 23.30 -0.80 -2.89
C LYS A 25 23.96 -0.43 -1.55
N GLU A 26 24.30 0.84 -1.35
CA GLU A 26 24.91 1.31 -0.10
C GLU A 26 23.95 1.20 1.09
N TYR A 27 22.67 1.50 0.87
CA TYR A 27 21.63 1.39 1.88
C TYR A 27 21.48 -0.06 2.38
N LEU A 28 21.42 -1.04 1.48
CA LEU A 28 21.30 -2.46 1.84
C LEU A 28 22.50 -2.96 2.64
N LEU A 29 23.72 -2.55 2.27
CA LEU A 29 24.94 -2.88 3.05
C LEU A 29 24.90 -2.28 4.46
N ARG A 30 24.43 -1.04 4.60
CA ARG A 30 24.24 -0.41 5.91
C ARG A 30 23.16 -1.13 6.71
N LEU A 31 22.06 -1.50 6.06
CA LEU A 31 20.94 -2.17 6.68
C LEU A 31 21.34 -3.55 7.20
N GLU A 32 22.11 -4.32 6.43
CA GLU A 32 22.63 -5.62 6.84
C GLU A 32 23.43 -5.51 8.14
N ARG A 33 24.36 -4.54 8.22
CA ARG A 33 25.12 -4.26 9.44
C ARG A 33 24.22 -3.89 10.62
N GLN A 34 23.17 -3.10 10.38
CA GLN A 34 22.23 -2.69 11.44
C GLN A 34 21.42 -3.89 11.95
N VAL A 35 20.88 -4.72 11.06
CA VAL A 35 20.06 -5.88 11.44
C VAL A 35 20.91 -6.94 12.15
N SER A 36 22.19 -7.09 11.80
CA SER A 36 23.11 -7.95 12.57
C SER A 36 23.28 -7.51 14.03
N THR A 37 22.96 -6.25 14.37
CA THR A 37 22.99 -5.79 15.77
C THR A 37 21.71 -6.05 16.55
N TYR A 38 20.64 -6.50 15.89
CA TYR A 38 19.33 -6.72 16.53
C TYR A 38 19.38 -7.77 17.62
N ASP A 39 20.21 -8.81 17.45
CA ASP A 39 20.40 -9.85 18.47
C ASP A 39 20.93 -9.29 19.79
N PHE A 40 21.78 -8.26 19.74
CA PHE A 40 22.30 -7.56 20.94
C PHE A 40 21.28 -6.60 21.57
N LYS A 41 20.19 -6.28 20.86
CA LYS A 41 19.12 -5.38 21.32
C LYS A 41 17.84 -6.13 21.73
N LYS A 42 17.92 -7.44 21.91
CA LYS A 42 16.75 -8.28 22.20
C LYS A 42 15.97 -7.80 23.43
N GLU A 43 16.65 -7.42 24.51
CA GLU A 43 16.00 -6.91 25.72
C GLU A 43 15.25 -5.59 25.48
N GLU A 44 15.87 -4.64 24.76
CA GLU A 44 15.26 -3.37 24.35
C GLU A 44 13.99 -3.61 23.51
N PHE A 45 14.04 -4.58 22.58
CA PHE A 45 12.88 -4.91 21.76
C PHE A 45 11.76 -5.58 22.55
N CYS A 46 12.07 -6.47 23.49
CA CYS A 46 11.07 -7.03 24.38
C CYS A 46 10.40 -5.97 25.26
N GLU A 47 11.15 -4.95 25.71
CA GLU A 47 10.56 -3.82 26.44
C GLU A 47 9.64 -2.98 25.54
N GLN A 48 10.05 -2.73 24.30
CA GLN A 48 9.23 -2.04 23.31
C GLN A 48 7.94 -2.80 22.97
N GLU A 49 7.99 -4.13 22.86
CA GLU A 49 6.79 -4.97 22.66
C GLU A 49 5.84 -4.90 23.86
N ARG A 50 6.35 -4.94 25.09
CA ARG A 50 5.53 -4.78 26.30
C ARG A 50 4.87 -3.40 26.36
N GLU A 51 5.61 -2.36 26.05
CA GLU A 51 5.06 -1.00 26.01
C GLU A 51 4.06 -0.83 24.87
N HIS A 52 4.29 -1.47 23.72
CA HIS A 52 3.35 -1.50 22.60
C HIS A 52 2.02 -2.13 23.01
N GLU A 53 2.02 -3.31 23.62
CA GLU A 53 0.79 -3.97 24.09
C GLU A 53 0.08 -3.15 25.18
N ARG A 54 0.84 -2.53 26.09
CA ARG A 54 0.27 -1.63 27.11
C ARG A 54 -0.42 -0.44 26.46
N LEU A 55 0.22 0.24 25.50
CA LEU A 55 -0.36 1.39 24.80
C LEU A 55 -1.56 0.98 23.96
N LYS A 56 -1.51 -0.18 23.30
CA LYS A 56 -2.63 -0.76 22.55
C LYS A 56 -3.84 -0.95 23.44
N GLU A 57 -3.69 -1.52 24.63
CA GLU A 57 -4.79 -1.68 25.59
C GLU A 57 -5.35 -0.34 26.06
N VAL A 58 -4.49 0.63 26.35
CA VAL A 58 -4.94 1.98 26.75
C VAL A 58 -5.78 2.63 25.64
N VAL A 59 -5.37 2.51 24.39
CA VAL A 59 -6.14 3.04 23.24
C VAL A 59 -7.42 2.26 23.00
N ARG A 60 -7.42 0.94 23.20
CA ARG A 60 -8.64 0.12 23.18
C ARG A 60 -9.64 0.63 24.23
N MET A 61 -9.18 0.89 25.45
CA MET A 61 -10.02 1.45 26.51
C MET A 61 -10.62 2.81 26.10
N MET A 62 -9.86 3.69 25.43
CA MET A 62 -10.40 4.96 24.90
C MET A 62 -11.55 4.76 23.90
N LEU A 63 -11.56 3.65 23.16
CA LEU A 63 -12.63 3.30 22.22
C LEU A 63 -13.83 2.62 22.89
N THR A 64 -13.62 1.92 24.00
CA THR A 64 -14.66 1.09 24.66
C THR A 64 -15.17 1.65 25.98
N GLU A 65 -14.72 2.84 26.40
CA GLU A 65 -15.08 3.41 27.69
C GLU A 65 -16.60 3.68 27.78
N PRO A 66 -17.27 3.27 28.88
CA PRO A 66 -18.71 3.49 29.04
C PRO A 66 -19.06 4.98 28.99
N GLY A 67 -19.91 5.37 28.04
CA GLY A 67 -20.30 6.77 27.82
C GLY A 67 -19.55 7.45 26.66
N VAL A 68 -18.45 6.85 26.18
CA VAL A 68 -17.91 7.11 24.83
C VAL A 68 -18.82 6.36 23.84
N GLY A 69 -20.03 6.89 23.65
CA GLY A 69 -20.98 6.35 22.66
C GLY A 69 -20.52 6.60 21.23
N SER A 70 -21.41 6.43 20.26
CA SER A 70 -21.25 6.77 18.83
C SER A 70 -21.13 8.29 18.55
N GLY A 71 -20.78 9.09 19.56
CA GLY A 71 -20.78 10.54 19.52
C GLY A 71 -19.61 11.15 18.72
N PRO A 72 -19.62 12.47 18.50
CA PRO A 72 -18.66 13.16 17.64
C PRO A 72 -17.18 13.00 18.03
N GLN A 73 -16.89 12.94 19.33
CA GLN A 73 -15.52 12.74 19.84
C GLN A 73 -14.96 11.36 19.46
N THR A 74 -15.83 10.37 19.34
CA THR A 74 -15.47 9.00 18.92
C THR A 74 -15.09 8.96 17.45
N LEU A 75 -15.78 9.71 16.58
CA LEU A 75 -15.45 9.80 15.16
C LEU A 75 -14.07 10.44 14.94
N ASP A 76 -13.78 11.53 15.67
CA ASP A 76 -12.48 12.20 15.61
C ASP A 76 -11.35 11.28 16.11
N LEU A 77 -11.59 10.52 17.18
CA LEU A 77 -10.63 9.53 17.68
C LEU A 77 -10.36 8.44 16.64
N ILE A 78 -11.41 7.90 16.00
CA ILE A 78 -11.28 6.90 14.93
C ILE A 78 -10.46 7.47 13.77
N ASP A 79 -10.73 8.70 13.33
CA ASP A 79 -9.98 9.35 12.26
C ASP A 79 -8.49 9.49 12.59
N ILE A 80 -8.18 9.90 13.82
CA ILE A 80 -6.79 10.03 14.28
C ILE A 80 -6.10 8.66 14.30
N ILE A 81 -6.76 7.62 14.83
CA ILE A 81 -6.22 6.25 14.86
C ILE A 81 -5.94 5.74 13.43
N GLU A 82 -6.85 5.97 12.51
CA GLU A 82 -6.69 5.57 11.11
C GLU A 82 -5.53 6.30 10.44
N ARG A 83 -5.48 7.63 10.55
CA ARG A 83 -4.43 8.46 9.97
C ARG A 83 -3.05 8.19 10.59
N LEU A 84 -2.99 7.75 11.84
CA LEU A 84 -1.75 7.31 12.49
C LEU A 84 -1.30 5.90 12.05
N GLY A 85 -2.08 5.21 11.22
CA GLY A 85 -1.77 3.86 10.76
C GLY A 85 -2.05 2.77 11.79
N LEU A 86 -2.87 3.05 12.80
CA LEU A 86 -3.15 2.16 13.93
C LEU A 86 -4.46 1.37 13.80
N PHE A 87 -5.27 1.66 12.77
CA PHE A 87 -6.59 1.05 12.54
C PHE A 87 -6.56 -0.49 12.62
N TYR A 88 -5.53 -1.13 12.06
CA TYR A 88 -5.43 -2.60 11.98
C TYR A 88 -5.36 -3.30 13.36
N HIS A 89 -5.10 -2.57 14.45
CA HIS A 89 -5.14 -3.10 15.82
C HIS A 89 -6.55 -3.13 16.41
N PHE A 90 -7.47 -2.35 15.86
CA PHE A 90 -8.79 -2.04 16.43
C PHE A 90 -9.92 -2.25 15.42
N GLU A 91 -9.70 -3.09 14.39
CA GLU A 91 -10.67 -3.32 13.31
C GLU A 91 -12.05 -3.69 13.88
N CYS A 92 -12.09 -4.60 14.87
CA CYS A 92 -13.32 -5.07 15.50
C CYS A 92 -14.04 -3.97 16.28
N GLU A 93 -13.32 -3.24 17.13
CA GLU A 93 -13.85 -2.17 17.96
C GLU A 93 -14.42 -1.04 17.08
N ILE A 94 -13.66 -0.63 16.05
CA ILE A 94 -14.08 0.44 15.14
C ILE A 94 -15.28 0.00 14.30
N GLN A 95 -15.28 -1.22 13.77
CA GLN A 95 -16.43 -1.75 13.02
C GLN A 95 -17.71 -1.76 13.88
N ALA A 96 -17.61 -2.20 15.15
CA ALA A 96 -18.76 -2.23 16.06
C ALA A 96 -19.30 -0.81 16.35
N LEU A 97 -18.41 0.16 16.60
CA LEU A 97 -18.78 1.56 16.85
C LEU A 97 -19.46 2.18 15.63
N MET A 98 -18.89 1.98 14.44
CA MET A 98 -19.44 2.53 13.20
C MET A 98 -20.77 1.87 12.83
N LEU A 99 -20.93 0.56 13.03
CA LEU A 99 -22.20 -0.13 12.85
C LEU A 99 -23.27 0.41 13.82
N THR A 100 -22.92 0.63 15.08
CA THR A 100 -23.84 1.22 16.07
C THR A 100 -24.27 2.63 15.65
N SER A 101 -23.32 3.48 15.27
CA SER A 101 -23.61 4.82 14.73
C SER A 101 -24.52 4.78 13.51
N LYS A 102 -24.37 3.77 12.65
CA LYS A 102 -25.26 3.55 11.50
C LYS A 102 -26.67 3.18 11.92
N LEU A 103 -26.82 2.26 12.87
CA LEU A 103 -28.14 1.82 13.35
C LEU A 103 -28.90 2.92 14.09
N GLU A 104 -28.20 3.75 14.86
CA GLU A 104 -28.83 4.81 15.67
C GLU A 104 -29.31 6.00 14.85
N HIS A 105 -28.59 6.35 13.77
CA HIS A 105 -28.88 7.56 12.99
C HIS A 105 -29.34 7.30 11.56
N GLY A 106 -29.24 6.05 11.07
CA GLY A 106 -29.58 5.70 9.70
C GLY A 106 -28.83 6.56 8.66
N ASP A 107 -29.54 6.88 7.58
CA ASP A 107 -29.11 7.80 6.52
C ASP A 107 -29.38 9.28 6.87
N GLU A 108 -30.28 9.55 7.82
CA GLU A 108 -30.66 10.90 8.26
C GLU A 108 -29.85 11.31 9.49
N TYR A 109 -28.53 11.43 9.34
CA TYR A 109 -27.68 11.95 10.41
C TYR A 109 -27.95 13.45 10.60
N ASP A 110 -28.79 13.79 11.58
CA ASP A 110 -29.24 15.16 11.84
C ASP A 110 -28.24 16.01 12.64
N ASP A 111 -26.99 16.05 12.18
CA ASP A 111 -26.02 17.04 12.62
C ASP A 111 -25.91 18.16 11.56
N HIS A 112 -25.73 19.40 12.01
CA HIS A 112 -25.54 20.59 11.18
C HIS A 112 -24.06 20.98 11.03
N ASP A 113 -23.15 20.26 11.70
CA ASP A 113 -21.71 20.39 11.57
C ASP A 113 -21.22 19.61 10.34
N LEU A 114 -20.66 20.34 9.36
CA LEU A 114 -20.19 19.76 8.10
C LEU A 114 -19.08 18.74 8.33
N HIS A 115 -18.12 19.02 9.22
CA HIS A 115 -17.00 18.12 9.52
C HIS A 115 -17.52 16.79 10.03
N LYS A 116 -18.46 16.80 10.98
CA LYS A 116 -18.98 15.54 11.56
C LYS A 116 -19.78 14.73 10.55
N VAL A 117 -20.65 15.36 9.77
CA VAL A 117 -21.44 14.66 8.75
C VAL A 117 -20.51 14.04 7.70
N ALA A 118 -19.54 14.81 7.21
CA ALA A 118 -18.57 14.34 6.23
C ALA A 118 -17.68 13.23 6.78
N LEU A 119 -17.21 13.36 8.02
CA LEU A 119 -16.37 12.36 8.67
C LEU A 119 -17.12 11.04 8.86
N ARG A 120 -18.36 11.08 9.39
CA ARG A 120 -19.20 9.90 9.55
C ARG A 120 -19.45 9.21 8.20
N PHE A 121 -19.81 9.99 7.18
CA PHE A 121 -20.03 9.48 5.82
C PHE A 121 -18.79 8.77 5.29
N ARG A 122 -17.62 9.41 5.37
CA ARG A 122 -16.35 8.85 4.91
C ARG A 122 -16.01 7.54 5.62
N LEU A 123 -16.04 7.53 6.96
CA LEU A 123 -15.67 6.35 7.74
C LEU A 123 -16.62 5.16 7.45
N LEU A 124 -17.92 5.41 7.33
CA LEU A 124 -18.88 4.35 6.99
C LEU A 124 -18.65 3.80 5.58
N ARG A 125 -18.47 4.68 4.58
CA ARG A 125 -18.21 4.26 3.19
C ARG A 125 -16.91 3.51 3.06
N GLN A 126 -15.88 3.92 3.77
CA GLN A 126 -14.58 3.25 3.80
C GLN A 126 -14.66 1.82 4.35
N LEU A 127 -15.53 1.59 5.34
CA LEU A 127 -15.82 0.26 5.88
C LEU A 127 -16.77 -0.57 4.99
N GLY A 128 -17.17 -0.06 3.83
CA GLY A 128 -18.08 -0.74 2.90
C GLY A 128 -19.56 -0.60 3.24
N HIS A 129 -19.93 0.25 4.20
CA HIS A 129 -21.33 0.52 4.49
C HIS A 129 -21.89 1.56 3.51
N TYR A 130 -22.99 1.22 2.84
CA TYR A 130 -23.78 2.22 2.11
C TYR A 130 -24.38 3.24 3.07
N VAL A 131 -24.30 4.52 2.71
CA VAL A 131 -24.90 5.67 3.41
C VAL A 131 -25.32 6.66 2.34
N SER A 132 -26.57 7.13 2.31
CA SER A 132 -26.99 8.06 1.24
C SER A 132 -26.14 9.35 1.23
N CYS A 133 -25.72 9.79 0.05
CA CYS A 133 -25.08 11.09 -0.13
C CYS A 133 -26.05 12.26 0.04
N ASP A 134 -27.36 12.00 0.09
CA ASP A 134 -28.40 13.01 0.33
C ASP A 134 -28.27 13.70 1.69
N VAL A 135 -27.54 13.09 2.62
CA VAL A 135 -27.19 13.71 3.90
C VAL A 135 -26.52 15.08 3.72
N PHE A 136 -25.89 15.33 2.58
CA PHE A 136 -25.26 16.60 2.25
C PHE A 136 -26.21 17.67 1.70
N ASN A 137 -27.45 17.33 1.33
CA ASN A 137 -28.43 18.30 0.80
C ASN A 137 -28.72 19.43 1.79
N LYS A 138 -28.63 19.17 3.10
CA LYS A 138 -28.80 20.20 4.14
C LYS A 138 -27.75 21.33 4.08
N PHE A 139 -26.61 21.07 3.45
CA PHE A 139 -25.54 22.05 3.24
C PHE A 139 -25.68 22.81 1.92
N LYS A 140 -26.77 22.59 1.18
CA LYS A 140 -27.08 23.30 -0.06
C LYS A 140 -28.11 24.42 0.17
N ASP A 141 -28.04 25.47 -0.64
CA ASP A 141 -28.99 26.58 -0.68
C ASP A 141 -30.25 26.22 -1.50
N GLN A 142 -31.14 27.20 -1.71
CA GLN A 142 -32.42 26.99 -2.41
C GLN A 142 -32.22 26.79 -3.92
N GLU A 143 -31.12 27.30 -4.44
CA GLU A 143 -30.67 27.15 -5.83
C GLU A 143 -29.98 25.80 -6.07
N GLY A 144 -29.75 25.02 -5.02
CA GLY A 144 -29.10 23.72 -5.09
C GLY A 144 -27.59 23.79 -5.21
N ASN A 145 -26.93 24.84 -4.71
CA ASN A 145 -25.48 24.96 -4.60
C ASN A 145 -25.03 24.79 -3.15
N PHE A 146 -23.79 24.37 -2.91
CA PHE A 146 -23.23 24.35 -1.54
C PHE A 146 -23.17 25.78 -0.98
N LYS A 147 -23.69 25.97 0.24
CA LYS A 147 -23.82 27.30 0.87
C LYS A 147 -22.47 28.01 0.97
N GLU A 148 -22.43 29.27 0.55
CA GLU A 148 -21.24 30.12 0.72
C GLU A 148 -20.82 30.31 2.18
N SER A 149 -21.75 30.16 3.13
CA SER A 149 -21.44 30.21 4.57
C SER A 149 -20.46 29.12 5.03
N LEU A 150 -20.26 28.05 4.25
CA LEU A 150 -19.31 26.97 4.55
C LEU A 150 -17.85 27.39 4.33
N VAL A 151 -17.62 28.50 3.62
CA VAL A 151 -16.27 28.97 3.24
C VAL A 151 -15.42 29.37 4.46
N THR A 152 -16.02 29.57 5.63
CA THR A 152 -15.24 29.84 6.86
C THR A 152 -14.81 28.57 7.61
N ASP A 153 -15.36 27.40 7.27
CA ASP A 153 -15.09 26.13 7.96
C ASP A 153 -14.08 25.28 7.18
N VAL A 154 -12.79 25.59 7.34
CA VAL A 154 -11.69 24.86 6.69
C VAL A 154 -11.72 23.37 7.03
N ARG A 155 -12.06 23.03 8.28
CA ARG A 155 -12.11 21.64 8.77
C ARG A 155 -13.25 20.88 8.08
N GLY A 156 -14.45 21.46 8.04
CA GLY A 156 -15.60 20.88 7.36
C GLY A 156 -15.41 20.76 5.85
N LEU A 157 -14.83 21.77 5.20
CA LEU A 157 -14.50 21.71 3.77
C LEU A 157 -13.50 20.61 3.44
N LEU A 158 -12.45 20.47 4.24
CA LEU A 158 -11.48 19.38 4.09
C LEU A 158 -12.13 18.02 4.35
N GLY A 159 -13.00 17.92 5.37
CA GLY A 159 -13.77 16.70 5.65
C GLY A 159 -14.65 16.31 4.47
N LEU A 160 -15.39 17.26 3.89
CA LEU A 160 -16.26 17.04 2.74
C LEU A 160 -15.46 16.67 1.48
N PHE A 161 -14.32 17.33 1.25
CA PHE A 161 -13.41 16.99 0.15
C PHE A 161 -12.97 15.52 0.23
N GLU A 162 -12.50 15.08 1.40
CA GLU A 162 -12.07 13.70 1.61
C GLU A 162 -13.23 12.70 1.50
N ALA A 163 -14.41 13.06 2.01
CA ALA A 163 -15.61 12.25 1.94
C ALA A 163 -16.10 12.05 0.50
N ALA A 164 -16.07 13.11 -0.32
CA ALA A 164 -16.59 13.09 -1.67
C ALA A 164 -15.75 12.23 -2.64
N HIS A 165 -14.52 11.86 -2.27
CA HIS A 165 -13.73 10.86 -2.99
C HIS A 165 -14.33 9.44 -2.88
N TYR A 166 -15.15 9.14 -1.86
CA TYR A 166 -15.85 7.87 -1.70
C TYR A 166 -17.16 7.75 -2.50
N ARG A 167 -17.38 8.64 -3.47
CA ARG A 167 -18.53 8.60 -4.36
C ARG A 167 -18.56 7.34 -5.22
N VAL A 168 -19.76 6.88 -5.55
CA VAL A 168 -20.03 5.85 -6.57
C VAL A 168 -20.77 6.46 -7.77
N HIS A 169 -21.19 5.62 -8.72
CA HIS A 169 -21.96 6.08 -9.87
C HIS A 169 -23.29 6.72 -9.43
N GLU A 170 -23.75 7.72 -10.18
CA GLU A 170 -25.05 8.40 -9.99
C GLU A 170 -25.13 9.27 -8.71
N GLU A 171 -24.01 9.56 -8.05
CA GLU A 171 -23.94 10.46 -6.88
C GLU A 171 -23.42 11.86 -7.25
N ASP A 172 -24.19 12.58 -8.09
CA ASP A 172 -23.79 13.88 -8.66
C ASP A 172 -23.45 14.93 -7.58
N ILE A 173 -24.16 14.90 -6.45
CA ILE A 173 -23.91 15.78 -5.29
C ILE A 173 -22.46 15.72 -4.80
N LEU A 174 -21.81 14.55 -4.84
CA LEU A 174 -20.42 14.40 -4.42
C LEU A 174 -19.45 14.88 -5.51
N GLY A 175 -19.85 14.83 -6.79
CA GLY A 175 -19.12 15.50 -7.86
C GLY A 175 -19.12 17.02 -7.70
N GLU A 176 -20.28 17.59 -7.40
CA GLU A 176 -20.41 19.01 -7.06
C GLU A 176 -19.62 19.39 -5.81
N ALA A 177 -19.66 18.54 -4.77
CA ALA A 177 -18.91 18.73 -3.54
C ALA A 177 -17.40 18.78 -3.79
N LEU A 178 -16.86 17.89 -4.63
CA LEU A 178 -15.45 17.92 -5.01
C LEU A 178 -15.08 19.22 -5.72
N ASN A 179 -15.89 19.67 -6.69
CA ASN A 179 -15.63 20.91 -7.41
C ASN A 179 -15.65 22.14 -6.48
N PHE A 180 -16.66 22.21 -5.61
CA PHE A 180 -16.82 23.28 -4.63
C PHE A 180 -15.65 23.30 -3.64
N THR A 181 -15.42 22.19 -2.93
CA THR A 181 -14.39 22.11 -1.89
C THR A 181 -12.99 22.32 -2.46
N THR A 182 -12.66 21.76 -3.64
CA THR A 182 -11.36 21.98 -4.30
C THR A 182 -11.13 23.47 -4.57
N SER A 183 -12.12 24.15 -5.16
CA SER A 183 -12.00 25.58 -5.48
C SER A 183 -11.81 26.43 -4.24
N GLN A 184 -12.55 26.14 -3.16
CA GLN A 184 -12.46 26.86 -1.89
C GLN A 184 -11.15 26.57 -1.15
N LEU A 185 -10.73 25.32 -1.05
CA LEU A 185 -9.48 24.96 -0.39
C LEU A 185 -8.26 25.58 -1.11
N VAL A 186 -8.25 25.57 -2.44
CA VAL A 186 -7.20 26.23 -3.23
C VAL A 186 -7.17 27.74 -3.01
N SER A 187 -8.34 28.40 -2.95
CA SER A 187 -8.41 29.85 -2.72
C SER A 187 -7.96 30.25 -1.31
N MET A 188 -8.18 29.38 -0.32
CA MET A 188 -7.80 29.60 1.08
C MET A 188 -6.31 29.38 1.35
N LEU A 189 -5.65 28.49 0.62
CA LEU A 189 -4.25 28.08 0.86
C LEU A 189 -3.28 29.24 1.21
N PRO A 190 -3.29 30.40 0.52
CA PRO A 190 -2.38 31.50 0.84
C PRO A 190 -2.58 32.13 2.22
N ASN A 191 -3.76 31.97 2.82
CA ASN A 191 -4.18 32.60 4.06
C ASN A 191 -4.34 31.61 5.23
N LEU A 192 -4.12 30.30 4.98
CA LEU A 192 -4.18 29.29 6.03
C LEU A 192 -2.98 29.42 6.97
N ASP A 193 -3.20 29.06 8.25
CA ASP A 193 -2.14 29.01 9.24
C ASP A 193 -1.19 27.82 9.00
N HIS A 194 -0.13 27.74 9.81
CA HIS A 194 0.85 26.65 9.76
C HIS A 194 0.25 25.27 10.07
N PHE A 195 -0.92 25.23 10.74
CA PHE A 195 -1.59 23.99 11.11
C PHE A 195 -2.38 23.41 9.92
N TRP A 196 -3.16 24.23 9.21
CA TRP A 196 -4.03 23.78 8.13
C TRP A 196 -3.32 23.69 6.78
N THR A 197 -2.36 24.57 6.50
CA THR A 197 -1.64 24.62 5.22
C THR A 197 -1.10 23.25 4.77
N PRO A 198 -0.31 22.51 5.58
CA PRO A 198 0.24 21.22 5.14
C PRO A 198 -0.85 20.16 4.93
N ARG A 199 -1.90 20.16 5.76
CA ARG A 199 -3.02 19.19 5.68
C ARG A 199 -3.82 19.39 4.40
N VAL A 200 -4.19 20.63 4.10
CA VAL A 200 -4.95 20.98 2.90
C VAL A 200 -4.12 20.72 1.64
N LYS A 201 -2.83 21.12 1.63
CA LYS A 201 -1.95 20.87 0.49
C LYS A 201 -1.78 19.37 0.20
N GLN A 202 -1.62 18.56 1.25
CA GLN A 202 -1.49 17.11 1.10
C GLN A 202 -2.76 16.49 0.52
N ALA A 203 -3.94 16.83 1.05
CA ALA A 203 -5.21 16.30 0.59
C ALA A 203 -5.49 16.64 -0.89
N LEU A 204 -5.23 17.90 -1.28
CA LEU A 204 -5.38 18.35 -2.67
C LEU A 204 -4.41 17.65 -3.64
N GLU A 205 -3.24 17.22 -3.17
CA GLU A 205 -2.29 16.45 -3.98
C GLU A 205 -2.74 14.99 -4.13
N VAL A 206 -3.01 14.31 -3.01
CA VAL A 206 -3.51 12.94 -2.97
C VAL A 206 -4.50 12.80 -1.80
N PRO A 207 -5.80 12.55 -2.07
CA PRO A 207 -6.79 12.37 -1.00
C PRO A 207 -6.53 11.07 -0.21
N ILE A 208 -7.09 10.97 1.00
CA ILE A 208 -6.91 9.83 1.90
C ILE A 208 -7.26 8.52 1.23
N GLN A 209 -8.38 8.47 0.50
CA GLN A 209 -8.84 7.28 -0.21
C GLN A 209 -7.78 6.70 -1.18
N LYS A 210 -6.93 7.56 -1.74
CA LYS A 210 -5.90 7.20 -2.72
C LYS A 210 -4.50 7.13 -2.10
N THR A 211 -4.37 7.41 -0.81
CA THR A 211 -3.09 7.46 -0.10
C THR A 211 -2.75 6.09 0.46
N LEU A 212 -1.56 5.57 0.14
CA LEU A 212 -1.06 4.35 0.76
C LEU A 212 -0.90 4.54 2.27
N ASN A 213 -1.47 3.65 3.07
CA ASN A 213 -1.59 3.80 4.53
C ASN A 213 -0.25 4.18 5.19
N ARG A 214 0.84 3.45 4.90
CA ARG A 214 2.16 3.70 5.50
C ARG A 214 2.76 5.05 5.14
N ILE A 215 2.53 5.54 3.92
CA ILE A 215 2.98 6.87 3.49
C ILE A 215 2.16 7.95 4.20
N GLY A 216 0.84 7.77 4.23
CA GLY A 216 -0.09 8.64 4.95
C GLY A 216 0.27 8.76 6.43
N ALA A 217 0.43 7.62 7.10
CA ALA A 217 0.81 7.54 8.51
C ALA A 217 2.15 8.20 8.80
N ARG A 218 3.18 7.96 7.98
CA ARG A 218 4.49 8.59 8.18
C ARG A 218 4.41 10.12 8.14
N ARG A 219 3.62 10.67 7.22
CA ARG A 219 3.42 12.12 7.08
C ARG A 219 2.58 12.65 8.25
N PHE A 220 1.47 11.97 8.55
CA PHE A 220 0.54 12.41 9.59
C PHE A 220 1.13 12.36 11.00
N ILE A 221 1.95 11.36 11.33
CA ILE A 221 2.66 11.30 12.63
C ILE A 221 3.46 12.58 12.89
N SER A 222 4.16 13.11 11.86
CA SER A 222 4.90 14.36 12.00
C SER A 222 3.99 15.57 12.20
N LEU A 223 2.89 15.67 11.45
CA LEU A 223 1.91 16.75 11.62
C LEU A 223 1.17 16.68 12.96
N TYR A 224 0.91 15.48 13.45
CA TYR A 224 0.25 15.25 14.73
C TYR A 224 1.16 15.56 15.91
N GLU A 225 2.48 15.35 15.78
CA GLU A 225 3.45 15.77 16.80
C GLU A 225 3.52 17.29 16.96
N GLU A 226 3.37 18.05 15.87
CA GLU A 226 3.38 19.51 15.88
C GLU A 226 2.07 20.12 16.42
N ASP A 227 0.99 19.35 16.48
CA ASP A 227 -0.28 19.77 17.03
C ASP A 227 -0.20 19.90 18.55
N THR A 228 -0.38 21.11 19.10
CA THR A 228 -0.33 21.33 20.55
C THR A 228 -1.44 20.62 21.33
N SER A 229 -2.50 20.17 20.65
CA SER A 229 -3.64 19.45 21.23
C SER A 229 -3.55 17.93 21.10
N HIS A 230 -2.44 17.40 20.56
CA HIS A 230 -2.32 15.96 20.31
C HIS A 230 -2.43 15.12 21.60
N ASN A 231 -3.06 13.96 21.47
CA ASN A 231 -3.04 12.96 22.52
C ASN A 231 -1.67 12.26 22.56
N ALA A 232 -0.92 12.49 23.65
CA ALA A 232 0.43 11.97 23.84
C ALA A 232 0.50 10.42 23.83
N VAL A 233 -0.56 9.73 24.29
CA VAL A 233 -0.63 8.26 24.27
C VAL A 233 -0.71 7.77 22.83
N LEU A 234 -1.61 8.34 22.02
CA LEU A 234 -1.74 7.99 20.60
C LEU A 234 -0.45 8.29 19.81
N LEU A 235 0.17 9.44 20.04
CA LEU A 235 1.42 9.79 19.36
C LEU A 235 2.54 8.81 19.72
N LYS A 236 2.70 8.48 21.01
CA LYS A 236 3.70 7.52 21.47
C LYS A 236 3.45 6.14 20.86
N PHE A 237 2.18 5.70 20.85
CA PHE A 237 1.81 4.40 20.29
C PHE A 237 2.09 4.34 18.78
N ALA A 238 1.68 5.36 18.02
CA ALA A 238 1.90 5.44 16.58
C ALA A 238 3.39 5.40 16.22
N LYS A 239 4.24 6.17 16.93
CA LYS A 239 5.69 6.14 16.71
C LYS A 239 6.31 4.78 17.00
N LEU A 240 5.92 4.18 18.13
CA LEU A 240 6.43 2.87 18.54
C LEU A 240 6.03 1.78 17.55
N ASP A 241 4.74 1.72 17.21
CA ASP A 241 4.18 0.78 16.23
C ASP A 241 4.83 0.93 14.85
N PHE A 242 4.94 2.17 14.36
CA PHE A 242 5.56 2.47 13.08
C PHE A 242 6.99 1.94 13.02
N ASN A 243 7.77 2.12 14.08
CA ASN A 243 9.17 1.69 14.16
C ASN A 243 9.29 0.17 14.32
N ILE A 244 8.41 -0.48 15.09
CA ILE A 244 8.35 -1.95 15.20
C ILE A 244 8.11 -2.57 13.81
N LEU A 245 7.10 -2.07 13.09
CA LEU A 245 6.80 -2.53 11.73
C LEU A 245 7.94 -2.23 10.76
N GLN A 246 8.56 -1.05 10.85
CA GLN A 246 9.69 -0.71 9.99
C GLN A 246 10.85 -1.70 10.14
N ARG A 247 11.14 -2.18 11.36
CA ARG A 247 12.17 -3.21 11.58
C ARG A 247 11.79 -4.56 10.96
N LEU A 248 10.50 -4.94 11.03
CA LEU A 248 10.00 -6.13 10.35
C LEU A 248 10.20 -6.01 8.83
N HIS A 249 9.74 -4.90 8.23
CA HIS A 249 9.86 -4.65 6.78
C HIS A 249 11.32 -4.58 6.33
N GLN A 250 12.22 -4.04 7.16
CA GLN A 250 13.66 -4.04 6.90
C GLN A 250 14.27 -5.45 6.90
N LYS A 251 13.81 -6.32 7.79
CA LYS A 251 14.24 -7.73 7.82
C LYS A 251 13.74 -8.50 6.60
N GLU A 252 12.49 -8.27 6.20
CA GLU A 252 11.90 -8.80 4.96
C GLU A 252 12.73 -8.39 3.74
N LEU A 253 13.03 -7.08 3.61
CA LEU A 253 13.84 -6.54 2.52
C LEU A 253 15.24 -7.16 2.44
N LEU A 254 15.88 -7.45 3.58
CA LEU A 254 17.18 -8.12 3.58
C LEU A 254 17.09 -9.58 3.12
N ASN A 255 16.03 -10.29 3.48
CA ASN A 255 15.81 -11.67 3.01
C ASN A 255 15.61 -11.68 1.49
N GLU A 256 14.82 -10.72 0.99
CA GLU A 256 14.59 -10.52 -0.44
C GLU A 256 15.90 -10.16 -1.15
N ALA A 257 16.73 -9.28 -0.59
CA ALA A 257 18.04 -8.93 -1.13
C ALA A 257 19.00 -10.14 -1.20
N LYS A 258 19.00 -11.01 -0.19
CA LYS A 258 19.77 -12.26 -0.20
C LYS A 258 19.31 -13.19 -1.31
N TRP A 259 18.00 -13.34 -1.49
CA TRP A 259 17.43 -14.12 -2.59
C TRP A 259 17.81 -13.54 -3.95
N TRP A 260 17.67 -12.23 -4.14
CA TRP A 260 18.03 -11.54 -5.39
C TRP A 260 19.51 -11.71 -5.74
N ASN A 261 20.38 -11.61 -4.73
CA ASN A 261 21.80 -11.88 -4.88
C ASN A 261 22.07 -13.35 -5.21
N SER A 262 21.33 -14.31 -4.64
CA SER A 262 21.49 -15.74 -4.97
C SER A 262 21.12 -16.08 -6.41
N LEU A 263 20.29 -15.25 -7.06
CA LEU A 263 19.99 -15.37 -8.48
C LEU A 263 21.11 -14.79 -9.37
N ASN A 264 22.15 -14.16 -8.79
CA ASN A 264 23.14 -13.35 -9.51
C ASN A 264 22.46 -12.42 -10.53
N ALA A 265 21.35 -11.78 -10.13
CA ALA A 265 20.44 -11.11 -11.05
C ALA A 265 21.14 -10.04 -11.93
N ALA A 266 22.08 -9.29 -11.37
CA ALA A 266 22.85 -8.29 -12.12
C ALA A 266 23.73 -8.88 -13.24
N GLU A 267 24.23 -10.10 -13.07
CA GLU A 267 25.08 -10.78 -14.06
C GLU A 267 24.24 -11.61 -15.05
N ASN A 268 23.19 -12.26 -14.55
CA ASN A 268 22.33 -13.13 -15.33
C ASN A 268 21.30 -12.35 -16.17
N PHE A 269 20.87 -11.18 -15.69
CA PHE A 269 19.86 -10.33 -16.32
C PHE A 269 20.34 -8.86 -16.44
N PRO A 270 21.51 -8.58 -17.05
CA PRO A 270 22.07 -7.22 -17.12
C PRO A 270 21.24 -6.26 -17.97
N PHE A 271 20.31 -6.79 -18.77
CA PHE A 271 19.38 -6.03 -19.60
C PHE A 271 18.12 -5.61 -18.84
N ALA A 272 17.83 -6.21 -17.68
CA ALA A 272 16.63 -5.97 -16.91
C ALA A 272 16.83 -4.89 -15.84
N ARG A 273 15.74 -4.28 -15.39
CA ARG A 273 15.70 -3.31 -14.31
C ARG A 273 16.09 -3.95 -12.98
N ASP A 274 17.16 -3.46 -12.36
CA ASP A 274 17.52 -3.82 -10.99
C ASP A 274 16.73 -2.95 -9.99
N ARG A 275 15.52 -3.42 -9.63
CA ARG A 275 14.52 -2.65 -8.86
C ARG A 275 13.90 -3.44 -7.71
N LEU A 276 14.69 -4.31 -7.07
CA LEU A 276 14.20 -5.14 -5.98
C LEU A 276 13.57 -4.32 -4.85
N VAL A 277 14.22 -3.24 -4.41
CA VAL A 277 13.73 -2.40 -3.31
C VAL A 277 12.40 -1.75 -3.64
N GLU A 278 12.22 -1.32 -4.88
CA GLU A 278 10.96 -0.77 -5.39
C GLU A 278 9.87 -1.86 -5.45
N CYS A 279 10.21 -3.08 -5.88
CA CYS A 279 9.29 -4.23 -5.87
C CYS A 279 8.82 -4.54 -4.44
N SER A 280 9.74 -4.59 -3.48
CA SER A 280 9.43 -4.76 -2.06
C SER A 280 8.55 -3.62 -1.53
N PHE A 281 8.87 -2.38 -1.89
CA PHE A 281 8.09 -1.21 -1.50
C PHE A 281 6.64 -1.27 -2.01
N TRP A 282 6.42 -1.77 -3.24
CA TRP A 282 5.07 -1.97 -3.77
C TRP A 282 4.23 -2.91 -2.91
N THR A 283 4.83 -3.98 -2.37
CA THR A 283 4.10 -4.93 -1.50
C THR A 283 3.60 -4.29 -0.19
N LEU A 284 4.33 -3.31 0.34
CA LEU A 284 3.90 -2.55 1.52
C LEU A 284 2.66 -1.69 1.25
N GLY A 285 2.42 -1.34 -0.03
CA GLY A 285 1.20 -0.67 -0.46
C GLY A 285 -0.01 -1.60 -0.52
N VAL A 286 0.21 -2.91 -0.72
CA VAL A 286 -0.88 -3.91 -0.76
C VAL A 286 -1.30 -4.31 0.65
N TYR A 287 -0.35 -4.67 1.51
CA TYR A 287 -0.59 -4.99 2.91
C TYR A 287 0.67 -4.76 3.74
N PHE A 288 0.58 -4.00 4.82
CA PHE A 288 1.74 -3.62 5.66
C PHE A 288 1.76 -4.33 7.02
N GLU A 289 0.65 -4.93 7.40
CA GLU A 289 0.40 -5.56 8.69
C GLU A 289 1.32 -6.77 8.90
N PRO A 290 1.72 -7.07 10.14
CA PRO A 290 2.71 -8.10 10.41
C PRO A 290 2.21 -9.51 10.01
N LYS A 291 0.89 -9.75 10.08
CA LYS A 291 0.24 -11.00 9.67
C LYS A 291 0.49 -11.39 8.21
N TYR A 292 0.84 -10.43 7.35
CA TYR A 292 1.09 -10.65 5.92
C TYR A 292 2.59 -10.68 5.55
N SER A 293 3.48 -10.88 6.51
CA SER A 293 4.94 -10.90 6.29
C SER A 293 5.38 -11.90 5.22
N GLU A 294 4.90 -13.14 5.29
CA GLU A 294 5.24 -14.17 4.30
C GLU A 294 4.63 -13.88 2.93
N ALA A 295 3.43 -13.28 2.90
CA ALA A 295 2.77 -12.87 1.67
C ALA A 295 3.51 -11.70 0.99
N ARG A 296 4.11 -10.77 1.75
CA ARG A 296 4.90 -9.66 1.19
C ARG A 296 6.17 -10.18 0.54
N GLN A 297 6.92 -11.01 1.26
CA GLN A 297 8.16 -11.60 0.73
C GLN A 297 7.90 -12.42 -0.54
N SER A 298 6.81 -13.18 -0.56
CA SER A 298 6.40 -13.94 -1.75
C SER A 298 6.03 -13.02 -2.92
N LEU A 299 5.20 -12.00 -2.66
CA LEU A 299 4.75 -11.06 -3.67
C LEU A 299 5.91 -10.21 -4.23
N ALA A 300 6.87 -9.81 -3.39
CA ALA A 300 8.04 -9.03 -3.81
C ALA A 300 8.88 -9.83 -4.82
N LYS A 301 9.10 -11.13 -4.56
CA LYS A 301 9.77 -12.04 -5.50
C LYS A 301 8.99 -12.18 -6.80
N VAL A 302 7.67 -12.34 -6.73
CA VAL A 302 6.81 -12.44 -7.92
C VAL A 302 6.89 -11.15 -8.76
N ILE A 303 6.75 -9.98 -8.16
CA ILE A 303 6.85 -8.68 -8.86
C ILE A 303 8.23 -8.52 -9.50
N ALA A 304 9.31 -8.87 -8.78
CA ALA A 304 10.67 -8.78 -9.31
C ALA A 304 10.87 -9.73 -10.52
N MET A 305 10.34 -10.96 -10.46
CA MET A 305 10.39 -11.89 -11.59
C MET A 305 9.54 -11.39 -12.78
N VAL A 306 8.34 -10.87 -12.52
CA VAL A 306 7.49 -10.27 -13.55
C VAL A 306 8.20 -9.10 -14.23
N SER A 307 8.91 -8.26 -13.48
CA SER A 307 9.70 -7.16 -14.05
C SER A 307 10.83 -7.65 -14.97
N ILE A 308 11.50 -8.76 -14.64
CA ILE A 308 12.51 -9.35 -15.53
C ILE A 308 11.84 -9.87 -16.81
N VAL A 309 10.72 -10.57 -16.69
CA VAL A 309 10.01 -11.12 -17.85
C VAL A 309 9.51 -9.99 -18.75
N ASP A 310 8.94 -8.93 -18.20
CA ASP A 310 8.54 -7.71 -18.92
C ASP A 310 9.71 -7.14 -19.74
N ASP A 311 10.90 -7.01 -19.13
CA ASP A 311 12.10 -6.53 -19.84
C ASP A 311 12.60 -7.51 -20.92
N ILE A 312 12.39 -8.82 -20.75
CA ILE A 312 12.67 -9.82 -21.79
C ILE A 312 11.76 -9.55 -23.00
N TYR A 313 10.46 -9.35 -22.81
CA TYR A 313 9.51 -9.12 -23.90
C TYR A 313 9.72 -7.77 -24.60
N ASP A 314 9.90 -6.70 -23.82
CA ASP A 314 9.92 -5.35 -24.37
C ASP A 314 11.26 -4.95 -24.97
N SER A 315 12.36 -5.41 -24.36
CA SER A 315 13.66 -4.77 -24.54
C SER A 315 14.77 -5.73 -24.99
N TYR A 316 14.59 -7.05 -24.97
CA TYR A 316 15.73 -7.96 -25.14
C TYR A 316 15.49 -9.20 -26.03
N GLY A 317 14.36 -9.88 -25.90
CA GLY A 317 14.06 -11.14 -26.60
C GLY A 317 13.73 -10.95 -28.08
N PHE A 318 14.13 -11.91 -28.90
CA PHE A 318 13.66 -12.00 -30.28
C PHE A 318 12.32 -12.74 -30.34
N LEU A 319 11.50 -12.46 -31.36
CA LEU A 319 10.16 -13.05 -31.48
C LEU A 319 10.16 -14.58 -31.41
N ASP A 320 11.13 -15.24 -32.06
CA ASP A 320 11.30 -16.70 -32.01
C ASP A 320 11.67 -17.21 -30.61
N GLU A 321 12.50 -16.50 -29.87
CA GLU A 321 12.82 -16.80 -28.47
C GLU A 321 11.60 -16.61 -27.56
N LEU A 322 10.83 -15.53 -27.77
CA LEU A 322 9.63 -15.21 -26.99
C LEU A 322 8.53 -16.26 -27.18
N LEU A 323 8.35 -16.79 -28.39
CA LEU A 323 7.41 -17.89 -28.66
C LEU A 323 7.79 -19.17 -27.89
N LEU A 324 9.09 -19.48 -27.78
CA LEU A 324 9.56 -20.62 -26.97
C LEU A 324 9.33 -20.38 -25.48
N PHE A 325 9.53 -19.14 -25.02
CA PHE A 325 9.27 -18.75 -23.64
C PHE A 325 7.78 -18.84 -23.28
N MET A 326 6.90 -18.39 -24.17
CA MET A 326 5.43 -18.50 -24.05
C MET A 326 4.99 -19.97 -23.93
N ASP A 327 5.43 -20.85 -24.83
CA ASP A 327 5.13 -22.30 -24.75
C ASP A 327 5.65 -22.92 -23.45
N SER A 328 6.81 -22.47 -22.96
CA SER A 328 7.36 -22.91 -21.67
C SER A 328 6.46 -22.50 -20.49
N ILE A 329 5.97 -21.25 -20.48
CA ILE A 329 5.03 -20.74 -19.46
C ILE A 329 3.69 -21.49 -19.52
N GLU A 330 3.19 -21.82 -20.71
CA GLU A 330 1.98 -22.61 -20.88
C GLU A 330 2.15 -24.00 -20.24
N ARG A 331 3.25 -24.70 -20.56
CA ARG A 331 3.55 -26.04 -20.02
C ARG A 331 3.79 -26.05 -18.52
N TRP A 332 4.43 -25.00 -17.97
CA TRP A 332 4.76 -24.86 -16.55
C TRP A 332 5.49 -26.08 -15.96
N HIS A 333 6.48 -26.60 -16.69
CA HIS A 333 7.27 -27.76 -16.27
C HIS A 333 8.78 -27.56 -16.48
N ILE A 334 9.60 -28.18 -15.62
CA ILE A 334 11.07 -28.02 -15.62
C ILE A 334 11.72 -28.52 -16.93
N SER A 335 11.10 -29.50 -17.59
CA SER A 335 11.60 -30.05 -18.86
C SER A 335 11.55 -29.05 -20.03
N ALA A 336 10.82 -27.93 -19.90
CA ALA A 336 10.80 -26.90 -20.94
C ALA A 336 12.12 -26.12 -21.02
N LEU A 337 12.98 -26.20 -19.98
CA LEU A 337 14.25 -25.49 -19.92
C LEU A 337 15.20 -25.80 -21.09
N ASP A 338 15.20 -27.03 -21.58
CA ASP A 338 16.15 -27.50 -22.60
C ASP A 338 15.94 -26.81 -23.96
N GLN A 339 14.79 -26.18 -24.16
CA GLN A 339 14.41 -25.51 -25.40
C GLN A 339 14.69 -24.00 -25.36
N LEU A 340 15.01 -23.46 -24.19
CA LEU A 340 15.16 -22.01 -23.99
C LEU A 340 16.62 -21.55 -24.16
N PRO A 341 16.84 -20.34 -24.71
CA PRO A 341 18.12 -19.65 -24.59
C PRO A 341 18.57 -19.55 -23.12
N SER A 342 19.89 -19.57 -22.88
CA SER A 342 20.44 -19.67 -21.51
C SER A 342 19.84 -18.64 -20.52
N TYR A 343 19.71 -17.37 -20.92
CA TYR A 343 19.16 -16.32 -20.04
C TYR A 343 17.67 -16.53 -19.74
N MET A 344 16.86 -16.95 -20.73
CA MET A 344 15.46 -17.31 -20.54
C MET A 344 15.31 -18.55 -19.66
N GLY A 345 16.16 -19.56 -19.86
CA GLY A 345 16.17 -20.75 -19.02
C GLY A 345 16.50 -20.43 -17.56
N GLN A 346 17.44 -19.51 -17.32
CA GLN A 346 17.73 -19.02 -15.97
C GLN A 346 16.53 -18.29 -15.35
N CYS A 347 15.89 -17.39 -16.09
CA CYS A 347 14.69 -16.67 -15.65
C CYS A 347 13.54 -17.63 -15.35
N TYR A 348 13.25 -18.57 -16.25
CA TYR A 348 12.17 -19.54 -16.10
C TYR A 348 12.40 -20.49 -14.92
N ARG A 349 13.64 -20.95 -14.72
CA ARG A 349 14.00 -21.74 -13.53
C ARG A 349 13.77 -20.95 -12.25
N ALA A 350 14.19 -19.69 -12.20
CA ALA A 350 13.98 -18.82 -11.04
C ALA A 350 12.49 -18.61 -10.77
N LEU A 351 11.67 -18.40 -11.82
CA LEU A 351 10.22 -18.27 -11.72
C LEU A 351 9.58 -19.53 -11.12
N LEU A 352 9.88 -20.71 -11.66
CA LEU A 352 9.36 -21.98 -11.13
C LEU A 352 9.75 -22.16 -9.65
N ASN A 353 10.99 -21.85 -9.28
CA ASN A 353 11.45 -21.95 -7.90
C ASN A 353 10.68 -21.03 -6.95
N VAL A 354 10.36 -19.79 -7.36
CA VAL A 354 9.54 -18.87 -6.56
C VAL A 354 8.15 -19.47 -6.31
N TYR A 355 7.52 -20.01 -7.34
CA TYR A 355 6.17 -20.59 -7.20
C TYR A 355 6.16 -21.88 -6.39
N ASN A 356 7.19 -22.73 -6.52
CA ASN A 356 7.36 -23.92 -5.68
C ASN A 356 7.55 -23.53 -4.20
N GLU A 357 8.33 -22.48 -3.91
CA GLU A 357 8.50 -21.97 -2.54
C GLU A 357 7.17 -21.48 -1.95
N ILE A 358 6.33 -20.83 -2.76
CA ILE A 358 4.98 -20.39 -2.33
C ILE A 358 4.08 -21.60 -2.11
N GLU A 359 4.11 -22.58 -3.01
CA GLU A 359 3.36 -23.83 -2.87
C GLU A 359 3.71 -24.56 -1.57
N GLU A 360 5.00 -24.72 -1.26
CA GLU A 360 5.48 -25.33 -0.01
C GLU A 360 4.97 -24.59 1.23
N ARG A 361 4.86 -23.26 1.17
CA ARG A 361 4.29 -22.45 2.27
C ARG A 361 2.79 -22.71 2.40
N LEU A 362 2.04 -22.69 1.30
CA LEU A 362 0.60 -22.95 1.28
C LEU A 362 0.26 -24.39 1.70
N ALA A 363 1.12 -25.35 1.37
CA ALA A 363 0.96 -26.75 1.77
C ALA A 363 0.94 -26.93 3.30
N LYS A 364 1.72 -26.11 4.04
CA LYS A 364 1.70 -26.11 5.52
C LYS A 364 0.34 -25.71 6.10
N GLU A 365 -0.49 -25.00 5.32
CA GLU A 365 -1.85 -24.61 5.69
C GLU A 365 -2.93 -25.49 5.02
N GLY A 366 -2.54 -26.54 4.29
CA GLY A 366 -3.48 -27.37 3.52
C GLY A 366 -4.09 -26.66 2.31
N LYS A 367 -3.41 -25.64 1.77
CA LYS A 367 -3.91 -24.76 0.69
C LYS A 367 -3.06 -24.81 -0.59
N SER A 368 -2.28 -25.88 -0.79
CA SER A 368 -1.37 -26.04 -1.94
C SER A 368 -2.06 -25.74 -3.27
N ASP A 369 -3.27 -26.26 -3.45
CA ASP A 369 -4.03 -26.14 -4.70
C ASP A 369 -4.33 -24.69 -5.12
N LEU A 370 -4.27 -23.72 -4.20
CA LEU A 370 -4.49 -22.31 -4.50
C LEU A 370 -3.38 -21.72 -5.38
N ILE A 371 -2.19 -22.33 -5.44
CA ILE A 371 -1.10 -21.88 -6.31
C ILE A 371 -1.49 -21.92 -7.78
N ASN A 372 -2.38 -22.85 -8.17
CA ASN A 372 -2.84 -23.00 -9.54
C ASN A 372 -3.54 -21.75 -10.08
N TYR A 373 -4.23 -20.99 -9.22
CA TYR A 373 -4.81 -19.70 -9.63
C TYR A 373 -3.72 -18.69 -9.98
N ALA A 374 -2.66 -18.59 -9.17
CA ALA A 374 -1.56 -17.68 -9.44
C ALA A 374 -0.79 -18.08 -10.71
N ILE A 375 -0.57 -19.38 -10.94
CA ILE A 375 0.05 -19.90 -12.17
C ILE A 375 -0.82 -19.60 -13.39
N SER A 376 -2.14 -19.80 -13.28
CA SER A 376 -3.09 -19.47 -14.34
C SER A 376 -3.09 -17.98 -14.68
N SER A 377 -2.95 -17.10 -13.69
CA SER A 377 -2.80 -15.66 -13.92
C SER A 377 -1.54 -15.34 -14.70
N VAL A 378 -0.40 -15.99 -14.38
CA VAL A 378 0.85 -15.81 -15.16
C VAL A 378 0.65 -16.23 -16.61
N ARG A 379 0.03 -17.40 -16.84
CA ARG A 379 -0.30 -17.86 -18.19
C ARG A 379 -1.14 -16.84 -18.96
N THR A 380 -2.16 -16.26 -18.32
CA THR A 380 -3.05 -15.27 -18.95
C THR A 380 -2.34 -13.94 -19.26
N CYS A 381 -1.29 -13.58 -18.52
CA CYS A 381 -0.55 -12.35 -18.79
C CYS A 381 0.39 -12.44 -20.00
N TYR A 382 0.88 -13.64 -20.33
CA TYR A 382 1.94 -13.84 -21.34
C TYR A 382 1.51 -14.68 -22.54
N ILE A 383 0.27 -15.18 -22.55
CA ILE A 383 -0.40 -15.85 -23.67
C ILE A 383 -1.53 -14.95 -24.12
#